data_AF-A0AA37URC2-F1
#
_entry.id   AF-A0AA37URC2-F1
#
_cell.length_a   1.000
_cell.length_b   1.000
_cell.length_c   1.000
_cell.angle_alpha   90.00
_cell.angle_beta   90.00
_cell.angle_gamma   90.00
#
_symmetry.space_group_name_H-M   'P 1'
#
loop_
_entity.id
_entity.type
_entity.pdbx_description
1 polymer ?
#
loop_
_entity_poly.entity_id
_entity_poly.type
_entity_poly.pdbx_seq_one_letter_code
_entity_poly.pdbx_strand_id
1 'polypeptide(L)'
;MLGDWAMDTASITDGLAADAPEDAEFTAEGDSLVTFGPDTMVVTMDFTSTFSIPAPAGATGPDLEGSSVADGSYEAEYSIDGDRMVYGDLVDASGGIVNTTQGGQAQPQQFEDVATGLEGQESVLTCDGDELTIAPVGVADALTQVFTRE
;
A
#
# COMPACT_ATOMS: atom_id res chain seq x y z
N MET A 1 18.72 -5.34 -0.89
CA MET A 1 17.60 -4.75 -0.14
C MET A 1 17.94 -3.38 0.44
N LEU A 2 19.07 -3.16 1.13
CA LEU A 2 19.41 -1.80 1.58
C LEU A 2 19.41 -0.78 0.43
N GLY A 3 18.93 0.43 0.73
CA GLY A 3 18.78 1.53 -0.23
C GLY A 3 17.33 1.92 -0.47
N ASP A 4 17.14 2.71 -1.51
CA ASP A 4 15.90 3.40 -1.86
C ASP A 4 15.13 2.61 -2.93
N TRP A 5 13.82 2.50 -2.74
CA TRP A 5 12.92 1.73 -3.61
C TRP A 5 11.64 2.52 -3.86
N ALA A 6 11.39 2.89 -5.10
CA ALA A 6 10.18 3.59 -5.52
C ALA A 6 9.07 2.59 -5.86
N MET A 7 7.87 2.82 -5.36
CA MET A 7 6.71 1.97 -5.64
C MET A 7 6.31 2.08 -7.11
N ASP A 8 6.11 0.94 -7.77
CA ASP A 8 5.50 0.90 -9.08
C ASP A 8 3.97 1.01 -8.91
N THR A 9 3.43 2.22 -9.12
CA THR A 9 1.99 2.46 -9.01
C THR A 9 1.18 1.69 -10.05
N ALA A 10 1.76 1.32 -11.20
CA ALA A 10 1.08 0.48 -12.19
C ALA A 10 0.87 -0.95 -11.66
N SER A 11 1.81 -1.46 -10.85
CA SER A 11 1.66 -2.78 -10.21
C SER A 11 0.47 -2.83 -9.25
N ILE A 12 0.12 -1.69 -8.62
CA ILE A 12 -1.06 -1.58 -7.74
C ILE A 12 -2.35 -1.69 -8.55
N THR A 13 -2.45 -0.97 -9.69
CA THR A 13 -3.63 -1.07 -10.55
C THR A 13 -3.79 -2.45 -11.15
N ASP A 14 -2.69 -3.09 -11.57
CA ASP A 14 -2.71 -4.44 -12.15
C ASP A 14 -3.11 -5.48 -11.10
N GLY A 15 -2.61 -5.34 -9.86
CA GLY A 15 -2.98 -6.20 -8.74
C GLY A 15 -4.46 -6.08 -8.36
N LEU A 16 -5.00 -4.87 -8.36
CA LEU A 16 -6.44 -4.64 -8.11
C LEU A 16 -7.33 -5.18 -9.23
N ALA A 17 -6.91 -5.02 -10.48
CA ALA A 17 -7.68 -5.44 -11.64
C ALA A 17 -7.75 -6.97 -11.80
N ALA A 18 -6.77 -7.71 -11.25
CA ALA A 18 -6.68 -9.17 -11.42
C ALA A 18 -7.92 -9.95 -10.92
N ASP A 19 -8.57 -9.45 -9.87
CA ASP A 19 -9.76 -10.08 -9.25
C ASP A 19 -11.05 -9.27 -9.47
N ALA A 20 -10.99 -8.20 -10.28
CA ALA A 20 -12.10 -7.29 -10.48
C ALA A 20 -13.03 -7.72 -11.64
N PRO A 21 -14.29 -7.24 -11.66
CA PRO A 21 -15.16 -7.34 -12.84
C PRO A 21 -14.53 -6.69 -14.08
N GLU A 22 -14.84 -7.19 -15.28
CA GLU A 22 -14.24 -6.71 -16.55
C GLU A 22 -14.42 -5.20 -16.80
N ASP A 23 -15.50 -4.61 -16.28
CA ASP A 23 -15.81 -3.19 -16.45
C ASP A 23 -15.36 -2.32 -15.27
N ALA A 24 -14.58 -2.87 -14.32
CA ALA A 24 -14.03 -2.10 -13.21
C ALA A 24 -12.84 -1.25 -13.65
N GLU A 25 -12.77 -0.03 -13.15
CA GLU A 25 -11.68 0.91 -13.41
C GLU A 25 -10.91 1.17 -12.12
N PHE A 26 -9.57 1.18 -12.22
CA PHE A 26 -8.67 1.50 -11.12
C PHE A 26 -7.63 2.50 -11.60
N THR A 27 -7.33 3.49 -10.77
CA THR A 27 -6.18 4.38 -10.99
C THR A 27 -5.36 4.48 -9.72
N ALA A 28 -4.05 4.62 -9.89
CA ALA A 28 -3.10 4.85 -8.83
C ALA A 28 -2.08 5.87 -9.33
N GLU A 29 -1.85 6.93 -8.56
CA GLU A 29 -1.02 8.07 -8.92
C GLU A 29 -0.21 8.53 -7.71
N GLY A 30 0.88 9.25 -7.98
CA GLY A 30 1.77 9.80 -6.98
C GLY A 30 3.07 9.00 -6.84
N ASP A 31 3.81 9.31 -5.78
CA ASP A 31 5.13 8.81 -5.49
C ASP A 31 5.15 8.17 -4.10
N SER A 32 5.64 6.94 -4.00
CA SER A 32 5.88 6.30 -2.71
C SER A 32 7.27 5.69 -2.70
N LEU A 33 8.02 5.93 -1.63
CA LEU A 33 9.41 5.53 -1.47
C LEU A 33 9.58 4.74 -0.19
N VAL A 34 10.31 3.64 -0.26
CA VAL A 34 10.80 2.90 0.91
C VAL A 34 12.32 2.93 0.91
N THR A 35 12.91 3.43 1.99
CA THR A 35 14.34 3.41 2.23
C THR A 35 14.65 2.40 3.32
N PHE A 36 15.33 1.31 2.97
CA PHE A 36 15.81 0.32 3.94
C PHE A 36 17.19 0.69 4.47
N GLY A 37 17.23 1.11 5.74
CA GLY A 37 18.45 1.22 6.55
C GLY A 37 18.83 -0.12 7.20
N PRO A 38 19.91 -0.15 8.00
CA PRO A 38 20.37 -1.39 8.63
C PRO A 38 19.39 -1.97 9.66
N ASP A 39 18.70 -1.11 10.42
CA ASP A 39 17.83 -1.50 11.54
C ASP A 39 16.43 -0.86 11.45
N THR A 40 16.29 0.21 10.66
CA THR A 40 15.02 0.91 10.44
C THR A 40 14.74 1.08 8.95
N MET A 41 13.47 1.19 8.61
CA MET A 41 13.03 1.61 7.28
C MET A 41 12.25 2.90 7.39
N VAL A 42 12.40 3.75 6.39
CA VAL A 42 11.60 4.96 6.23
C VAL A 42 10.69 4.75 5.03
N VAL A 43 9.39 4.97 5.23
CA VAL A 43 8.40 4.93 4.16
C VAL A 43 7.83 6.32 4.01
N THR A 44 7.92 6.87 2.81
CA THR A 44 7.29 8.14 2.43
C THR A 44 6.23 7.86 1.38
N MET A 45 5.05 8.44 1.56
CA MET A 45 3.90 8.26 0.70
C MET A 45 3.34 9.62 0.31
N ASP A 46 3.19 9.84 -0.99
CA ASP A 46 2.28 10.81 -1.60
C ASP A 46 1.51 10.01 -2.65
N PHE A 47 0.40 9.42 -2.24
CA PHE A 47 -0.29 8.42 -3.05
C PHE A 47 -1.78 8.66 -3.08
N THR A 48 -2.34 8.63 -4.28
CA THR A 48 -3.78 8.66 -4.50
C THR A 48 -4.18 7.46 -5.36
N SER A 49 -5.15 6.68 -4.88
CA SER A 49 -5.80 5.64 -5.68
C SER A 49 -7.29 5.87 -5.77
N THR A 50 -7.89 5.50 -6.91
CA THR A 50 -9.34 5.47 -7.08
C THR A 50 -9.79 4.14 -7.67
N PHE A 51 -11.04 3.77 -7.41
CA PHE A 51 -11.69 2.65 -8.08
C PHE A 51 -13.14 2.97 -8.40
N SER A 52 -13.63 2.41 -9.49
CA SER A 52 -15.04 2.42 -9.88
C SER A 52 -15.44 1.04 -10.36
N ILE A 53 -16.47 0.47 -9.73
CA ILE A 53 -17.00 -0.86 -10.06
C ILE A 53 -18.46 -0.70 -10.46
N PRO A 54 -18.82 -0.95 -11.72
CA PRO A 54 -20.18 -0.76 -12.17
C PRO A 54 -21.14 -1.77 -11.55
N ALA A 55 -22.37 -1.33 -11.33
CA ALA A 55 -23.43 -2.22 -10.86
C ALA A 55 -23.69 -3.34 -11.90
N PRO A 56 -23.89 -4.60 -11.47
CA PRO A 56 -24.17 -5.68 -12.40
C PRO A 56 -25.37 -5.38 -13.30
N ALA A 57 -25.29 -5.78 -14.57
CA ALA A 57 -26.37 -5.54 -15.53
C ALA A 57 -27.72 -6.07 -15.00
N GLY A 58 -28.72 -5.18 -14.91
CA GLY A 58 -30.06 -5.50 -14.39
C GLY A 58 -30.22 -5.33 -12.88
N ALA A 59 -29.17 -4.95 -12.15
CA ALA A 59 -29.29 -4.49 -10.77
C ALA A 59 -29.86 -3.06 -10.72
N THR A 60 -30.70 -2.81 -9.71
CA THR A 60 -31.13 -1.45 -9.33
C THR A 60 -30.23 -0.97 -8.20
N GLY A 61 -29.03 -0.52 -8.51
CA GLY A 61 -28.06 0.05 -7.57
C GLY A 61 -27.09 0.99 -8.30
N PRO A 62 -26.50 1.98 -7.60
CA PRO A 62 -25.43 2.79 -8.16
C PRO A 62 -24.14 1.97 -8.29
N ASP A 63 -23.22 2.47 -9.11
CA ASP A 63 -21.84 1.98 -9.17
C ASP A 63 -21.16 2.16 -7.82
N LEU A 64 -20.25 1.25 -7.49
CA LEU A 64 -19.44 1.34 -6.28
C LEU A 64 -18.15 2.07 -6.60
N GLU A 65 -18.03 3.29 -6.08
CA GLU A 65 -16.84 4.12 -6.26
C GLU A 65 -16.12 4.35 -4.93
N GLY A 66 -14.82 4.55 -5.01
CA GLY A 66 -14.01 4.92 -3.87
C GLY A 66 -12.67 5.53 -4.23
N SER A 67 -12.04 6.11 -3.24
CA SER A 67 -10.70 6.69 -3.34
C SER A 67 -9.95 6.53 -2.02
N SER A 68 -8.62 6.52 -2.09
CA SER A 68 -7.73 6.59 -0.94
C SER A 68 -6.66 7.62 -1.24
N VAL A 69 -6.43 8.54 -0.31
CA VAL A 69 -5.35 9.54 -0.37
C VAL A 69 -4.51 9.40 0.88
N ALA A 70 -3.21 9.18 0.72
CA ALA A 70 -2.23 9.11 1.79
C ALA A 70 -1.07 10.06 1.48
N ASP A 71 -0.80 10.97 2.42
CA ASP A 71 0.34 11.88 2.40
C ASP A 71 0.99 11.81 3.78
N GLY A 72 2.22 11.30 3.84
CA GLY A 72 2.93 11.14 5.09
C GLY A 72 4.24 10.38 4.96
N SER A 73 4.94 10.28 6.08
CA SER A 73 6.16 9.50 6.21
C SER A 73 6.23 8.88 7.60
N TYR A 74 6.67 7.62 7.68
CA TYR A 74 6.97 6.98 8.95
C TYR A 74 8.34 6.30 8.91
N GLU A 75 8.98 6.22 10.08
CA GLU A 75 10.14 5.40 10.34
C GLU A 75 9.75 4.30 11.31
N ALA A 76 10.07 3.05 10.99
CA ALA A 76 9.82 1.91 11.85
C ALA A 76 11.03 0.98 11.89
N GLU A 77 11.21 0.31 13.02
CA GLU A 77 12.13 -0.80 13.11
C GLU A 77 11.63 -1.96 12.24
N TYR A 78 12.54 -2.81 11.78
CA TYR A 78 12.15 -4.04 11.11
C TYR A 78 13.17 -5.14 11.37
N SER A 79 12.75 -6.39 11.23
CA SER A 79 13.65 -7.53 11.26
C SER A 79 13.44 -8.43 10.06
N ILE A 80 14.51 -9.06 9.58
CA ILE A 80 14.46 -10.00 8.46
C ILE A 80 15.05 -11.33 8.88
N ASP A 81 14.31 -12.41 8.63
CA ASP A 81 14.78 -13.79 8.70
C ASP A 81 14.48 -14.49 7.37
N GLY A 82 15.54 -14.74 6.59
CA GLY A 82 15.41 -15.27 5.23
C GLY A 82 14.71 -14.28 4.30
N ASP A 83 13.55 -14.70 3.78
CA ASP A 83 12.67 -13.89 2.92
C ASP A 83 11.53 -13.23 3.72
N ARG A 84 11.45 -13.41 5.04
CA ARG A 84 10.40 -12.82 5.87
C ARG A 84 10.86 -11.57 6.55
N MET A 85 10.06 -10.52 6.45
CA MET A 85 10.18 -9.29 7.20
C MET A 85 9.07 -9.18 8.24
N VAL A 86 9.43 -8.70 9.42
CA VAL A 86 8.47 -8.32 10.46
C VAL A 86 8.63 -6.84 10.74
N TYR A 87 7.53 -6.10 10.68
CA TYR A 87 7.46 -4.69 11.08
C TYR A 87 7.61 -4.61 12.60
N GLY A 88 8.57 -3.84 13.07
CA GLY A 88 8.84 -3.59 14.49
C GLY A 88 8.14 -2.33 14.99
N ASP A 89 8.69 -1.77 16.06
CA ASP A 89 8.16 -0.58 16.72
C ASP A 89 8.22 0.64 15.79
N LEU A 90 7.19 1.48 15.86
CA LEU A 90 7.18 2.78 15.20
C LEU A 90 8.17 3.72 15.92
N VAL A 91 9.11 4.29 15.15
CA VAL A 91 10.13 5.21 15.67
C VAL A 91 9.63 6.65 15.56
N ASP A 92 9.10 7.02 14.39
CA ASP A 92 8.54 8.35 14.12
C ASP A 92 7.46 8.26 13.04
N ALA A 93 6.50 9.17 13.08
CA ALA A 93 5.50 9.32 12.02
C ALA A 93 5.07 10.78 11.88
N SER A 94 4.89 11.19 10.63
CA SER A 94 4.38 12.50 10.27
C SER A 94 3.50 12.36 9.04
N GLY A 95 2.53 13.25 8.87
CA GLY A 95 1.65 13.18 7.71
C GLY A 95 0.29 13.79 7.96
N GLY A 96 -0.49 13.82 6.90
CA GLY A 96 -1.88 14.25 6.93
C GLY A 96 -2.83 13.14 7.39
N ILE A 97 -4.10 13.36 7.09
CA ILE A 97 -5.15 12.36 7.29
C ILE A 97 -5.15 11.45 6.07
N VAL A 98 -5.07 10.14 6.30
CA VAL A 98 -5.38 9.15 5.27
C VAL A 98 -6.89 9.17 5.06
N ASN A 99 -7.32 9.56 3.86
CA ASN A 99 -8.73 9.69 3.53
C ASN A 99 -9.15 8.56 2.60
N THR A 100 -9.79 7.54 3.16
CA THR A 100 -10.43 6.49 2.37
C THR A 100 -11.91 6.78 2.22
N THR A 101 -12.42 6.86 0.99
CA THR A 101 -13.83 6.98 0.69
C THR A 101 -14.31 5.71 0.00
N GLN A 102 -15.40 5.13 0.46
CA GLN A 102 -16.07 4.01 -0.22
C GLN A 102 -17.58 4.22 -0.18
N GLY A 103 -18.25 4.15 -1.34
CA GLY A 103 -19.71 4.35 -1.42
C GLY A 103 -20.16 5.70 -0.85
N GLY A 104 -19.33 6.74 -1.01
CA GLY A 104 -19.58 8.09 -0.50
C GLY A 104 -19.41 8.27 1.01
N GLN A 105 -18.89 7.28 1.74
CA GLN A 105 -18.54 7.40 3.15
C GLN A 105 -17.03 7.58 3.30
N ALA A 106 -16.62 8.71 3.86
CA ALA A 106 -15.22 8.98 4.20
C ALA A 106 -14.88 8.36 5.56
N GLN A 107 -13.74 7.66 5.61
CA GLN A 107 -13.13 7.09 6.81
C GLN A 107 -11.75 7.73 6.99
N PRO A 108 -11.70 8.98 7.51
CA PRO A 108 -10.44 9.63 7.81
C PRO A 108 -9.72 8.89 8.95
N GLN A 109 -8.45 8.57 8.76
CA GLN A 109 -7.57 8.00 9.76
C GLN A 109 -6.31 8.85 9.88
N GLN A 110 -5.75 8.98 11.08
CA GLN A 110 -4.45 9.64 11.21
C GLN A 110 -3.38 8.73 10.64
N PHE A 111 -2.44 9.29 9.88
CA PHE A 111 -1.36 8.52 9.29
C PHE A 111 -0.54 7.75 10.34
N GLU A 112 -0.29 8.38 11.51
CA GLU A 112 0.40 7.74 12.64
C GLU A 112 -0.35 6.50 13.17
N ASP A 113 -1.69 6.54 13.22
CA ASP A 113 -2.50 5.39 13.65
C ASP A 113 -2.39 4.23 12.64
N VAL A 114 -2.36 4.57 11.33
CA VAL A 114 -2.14 3.58 10.26
C VAL A 114 -0.75 2.96 10.37
N ALA A 115 0.28 3.77 10.56
CA ALA A 115 1.66 3.31 10.71
C ALA A 115 1.82 2.42 11.96
N THR A 116 1.22 2.80 13.09
CA THR A 116 1.21 2.01 14.33
C THR A 116 0.51 0.66 14.12
N GLY A 117 -0.54 0.61 13.29
CA GLY A 117 -1.25 -0.63 12.96
C GLY A 117 -0.42 -1.67 12.20
N LEU A 118 0.77 -1.31 11.71
CA LEU A 118 1.70 -2.21 11.04
C LEU A 118 2.57 -3.03 12.01
N GLU A 119 2.70 -2.61 13.27
CA GLU A 119 3.55 -3.29 14.25
C GLU A 119 3.19 -4.79 14.36
N GLY A 120 4.20 -5.65 14.19
CA GLY A 120 4.07 -7.09 14.22
C GLY A 120 3.47 -7.72 12.96
N GLN A 121 3.13 -6.94 11.93
CA GLN A 121 2.75 -7.50 10.63
C GLN A 121 3.96 -8.20 9.99
N GLU A 122 3.68 -9.28 9.27
CA GLU A 122 4.68 -10.04 8.54
C GLU A 122 4.48 -9.85 7.03
N SER A 123 5.58 -9.75 6.29
CA SER A 123 5.60 -9.73 4.83
C SER A 123 6.68 -10.66 4.29
N VAL A 124 6.46 -11.25 3.13
CA VAL A 124 7.49 -11.92 2.34
C VAL A 124 8.11 -10.91 1.40
N LEU A 125 9.44 -10.85 1.40
CA LEU A 125 10.25 -10.01 0.53
C LEU A 125 10.90 -10.86 -0.55
N THR A 126 10.66 -10.51 -1.80
CA THR A 126 11.36 -11.11 -2.95
C THR A 126 12.17 -10.02 -3.64
N CYS A 127 13.49 -10.17 -3.72
CA CYS A 127 14.35 -9.29 -4.51
C CYS A 127 14.84 -10.01 -5.77
N ASP A 128 14.54 -9.48 -6.95
CA ASP A 128 15.12 -9.93 -8.22
C ASP A 128 15.79 -8.75 -8.93
N GLY A 129 17.11 -8.65 -8.79
CA GLY A 129 17.89 -7.54 -9.34
C GLY A 129 17.47 -6.19 -8.74
N ASP A 130 16.89 -5.35 -9.58
CA ASP A 130 16.41 -4.00 -9.25
C ASP A 130 14.92 -3.96 -8.90
N GLU A 131 14.25 -5.12 -8.83
CA GLU A 131 12.86 -5.25 -8.40
C GLU A 131 12.78 -5.82 -6.99
N LEU A 132 11.93 -5.22 -6.16
CA LEU A 132 11.55 -5.68 -4.83
C LEU A 132 10.04 -5.89 -4.78
N THR A 133 9.62 -7.07 -4.38
CA THR A 133 8.22 -7.39 -4.10
C THR A 133 8.01 -7.56 -2.60
N ILE A 134 6.97 -6.92 -2.06
CA ILE A 134 6.54 -7.06 -0.67
C ILE A 134 5.11 -7.63 -0.66
N ALA A 135 4.96 -8.84 -0.12
CA ALA A 135 3.68 -9.54 -0.04
C ALA A 135 3.29 -9.77 1.43
N PRO A 136 2.21 -9.15 1.94
CA PRO A 136 1.75 -9.37 3.30
C PRO A 136 1.38 -10.83 3.59
N VAL A 137 1.71 -11.32 4.78
CA VAL A 137 1.42 -12.69 5.23
C VAL A 137 0.15 -12.71 6.08
N GLY A 138 -0.73 -13.68 5.82
CA GLY A 138 -1.91 -13.92 6.68
C GLY A 138 -3.06 -12.94 6.47
N VAL A 139 -2.92 -11.97 5.56
CA VAL A 139 -3.98 -11.07 5.13
C VAL A 139 -4.50 -11.60 3.79
N ALA A 140 -5.72 -12.16 3.79
CA ALA A 140 -6.38 -12.52 2.55
C ALA A 140 -6.64 -11.26 1.72
N ASP A 141 -6.43 -11.34 0.41
CA ASP A 141 -6.66 -10.25 -0.55
C ASP A 141 -5.77 -9.01 -0.32
N ALA A 142 -4.67 -9.14 0.42
CA ALA A 142 -3.68 -8.08 0.53
C ALA A 142 -2.97 -7.86 -0.81
N LEU A 143 -2.90 -6.61 -1.24
CA LEU A 143 -2.12 -6.20 -2.40
C LEU A 143 -0.64 -6.50 -2.19
N THR A 144 -0.08 -7.25 -3.13
CA THR A 144 1.36 -7.37 -3.29
C THR A 144 1.88 -6.07 -3.89
N GLN A 145 2.88 -5.47 -3.25
CA GLN A 145 3.47 -4.21 -3.69
C GLN A 145 4.79 -4.48 -4.40
N VAL A 146 4.97 -3.87 -5.58
CA VAL A 146 6.21 -3.96 -6.34
C VAL A 146 6.92 -2.61 -6.28
N PHE A 147 8.24 -2.65 -6.11
CA PHE A 147 9.10 -1.49 -6.06
C PHE A 147 10.30 -1.68 -6.99
N THR A 148 10.77 -0.58 -7.56
CA THR A 148 12.00 -0.53 -8.36
C THR A 148 13.07 0.23 -7.61
N ARG A 149 14.33 -0.20 -7.76
CA ARG A 149 15.48 0.44 -7.15
C ARG A 149 15.77 1.81 -7.77
N GLU A 150 16.03 2.81 -6.93
CA GLU A 150 16.52 4.15 -7.32
C GLU A 150 18.06 4.25 -7.33
#